data_AF-X7EGD3-F1
#
_entry.id   AF-X7EGD3-F1
#
_cell.length_a   1.000
_cell.length_b   1.000
_cell.length_c   1.000
_cell.angle_alpha   90.00
_cell.angle_beta   90.00
_cell.angle_gamma   90.00
#
_symmetry.space_group_name_H-M   'P 1'
#
loop_
_entity.id
_entity.type
_entity.pdbx_description
1 polymer ?
#
loop_
_entity_poly.entity_id
_entity_poly.type
_entity_poly.pdbx_seq_one_letter_code
_entity_poly.pdbx_strand_id
1 'polypeptide(L)' 'MKTIFATLALALAAAAPATAMTTNGAAQTKIERYAPDVDVDALSNPQIASILNVIDSGDSHSDRRALVRSLVRQYQ' A
#
# COMPACT_ATOMS: atom_id res chain seq x y z
N MET A 1 -20.41 25.28 -5.14
CA MET A 1 -18.98 24.93 -5.03
C MET A 1 -18.75 24.29 -3.68
N LYS A 2 -18.62 22.96 -3.60
CA LYS A 2 -18.41 22.24 -2.32
C LYS A 2 -17.42 21.10 -2.53
N THR A 3 -16.14 21.44 -2.63
CA THR A 3 -15.04 20.47 -2.60
C THR A 3 -14.46 20.44 -1.21
N ILE A 4 -14.91 19.48 -0.39
CA ILE A 4 -14.24 19.16 0.87
C ILE A 4 -13.19 18.11 0.51
N PHE A 5 -11.96 18.57 0.27
CA PHE A 5 -10.80 17.70 0.15
C PHE A 5 -10.39 17.31 1.58
N ALA A 6 -10.78 16.11 2.00
CA ALA A 6 -10.30 15.50 3.24
C ALA A 6 -8.82 15.16 3.07
N THR A 7 -7.95 16.03 3.56
CA THR A 7 -6.52 15.78 3.73
C THR A 7 -6.34 14.74 4.83
N LEU A 8 -6.25 13.47 4.44
CA LEU A 8 -5.81 12.39 5.33
C LEU A 8 -4.27 12.43 5.39
N ALA A 9 -3.73 13.10 6.40
CA ALA A 9 -2.29 13.08 6.69
C ALA A 9 -1.95 11.75 7.38
N LEU A 10 -1.54 10.75 6.58
CA LEU A 10 -1.09 9.47 7.12
C LEU A 10 0.36 9.62 7.63
N ALA A 11 0.51 9.74 8.95
CA ALA A 11 1.82 9.74 9.60
C ALA A 11 2.41 8.32 9.53
N LEU A 12 3.42 8.12 8.68
CA LEU A 12 4.14 6.87 8.56
C LEU A 12 5.06 6.69 9.78
N ALA A 13 4.62 5.90 10.77
CA ALA A 13 5.47 5.42 11.85
C ALA A 13 6.43 4.38 11.28
N ALA A 14 7.72 4.73 11.19
CA ALA A 14 8.78 3.82 10.78
C ALA A 14 9.05 2.80 11.89
N ALA A 15 8.59 1.57 11.71
CA ALA A 15 9.04 0.41 12.47
C ALA A 15 9.46 -0.70 11.50
N ALA A 16 10.78 -0.87 11.33
CA ALA A 16 11.45 -2.04 10.77
C ALA A 16 12.10 -2.81 11.94
N PRO A 17 12.30 -4.14 11.90
CA PRO A 17 12.56 -4.96 10.71
C PRO A 17 11.64 -6.18 10.59
N ALA A 18 10.93 -6.32 9.46
CA ALA A 18 10.28 -7.57 9.09
C ALA A 18 11.18 -8.30 8.07
N THR A 19 11.44 -9.58 8.35
CA THR A 19 12.18 -10.54 7.53
C THR A 19 11.57 -10.67 6.12
N ALA A 20 11.97 -9.78 5.22
CA ALA A 20 11.43 -9.58 3.87
C ALA A 20 12.06 -10.48 2.80
N MET A 21 12.21 -11.79 3.05
CA MET A 21 12.94 -12.65 2.10
C MET A 21 12.13 -13.81 1.48
N THR A 22 10.82 -13.97 1.75
CA THR A 22 10.09 -15.16 1.25
C THR A 22 8.74 -14.91 0.56
N THR A 23 8.26 -13.67 0.43
CA THR A 23 6.84 -13.41 0.09
C THR A 23 6.58 -12.76 -1.29
N ASN A 24 7.59 -12.53 -2.14
CA ASN A 24 7.45 -11.61 -3.28
C ASN A 24 6.27 -11.95 -4.23
N GLY A 25 6.10 -13.22 -4.63
CA GLY A 25 5.01 -13.60 -5.55
C GLY A 25 3.59 -13.53 -4.97
N ALA A 26 3.41 -13.90 -3.69
CA ALA A 26 2.11 -13.81 -3.02
C ALA A 26 1.76 -12.36 -2.67
N ALA A 27 2.76 -11.56 -2.33
CA ALA A 27 2.62 -10.13 -2.09
C ALA A 27 2.21 -9.39 -3.36
N GLN A 28 2.88 -9.67 -4.47
CA GLN A 28 2.60 -9.08 -5.78
C GLN A 28 1.15 -9.35 -6.22
N THR A 29 0.72 -10.61 -6.18
CA THR A 29 -0.68 -10.99 -6.49
C THR A 29 -1.70 -10.27 -5.60
N LYS A 30 -1.39 -10.10 -4.30
CA LYS A 30 -2.24 -9.34 -3.39
C LYS A 30 -2.31 -7.88 -3.82
N ILE A 31 -1.16 -7.23 -4.04
CA ILE A 31 -1.09 -5.80 -4.37
C ILE A 31 -1.79 -5.49 -5.69
N GLU A 32 -1.56 -6.29 -6.74
CA GLU A 32 -2.19 -6.15 -8.06
C GLU A 32 -3.72 -6.23 -7.99
N ARG A 33 -4.28 -7.04 -7.08
CA ARG A 33 -5.74 -7.12 -6.87
C ARG A 33 -6.35 -5.80 -6.43
N TYR A 34 -5.62 -5.01 -5.63
CA TYR A 34 -6.08 -3.71 -5.14
C TYR A 34 -5.71 -2.57 -6.10
N ALA A 35 -4.53 -2.65 -6.72
CA ALA A 35 -3.98 -1.69 -7.66
C ALA A 35 -3.39 -2.43 -8.89
N PRO A 36 -4.20 -2.74 -9.93
CA PRO A 36 -3.72 -3.49 -11.10
C PRO A 36 -2.76 -2.69 -11.99
N ASP A 37 -2.77 -1.36 -11.87
CA ASP A 37 -1.91 -0.46 -12.64
C ASP A 37 -0.54 -0.23 -11.98
N VAL A 38 -0.24 -0.91 -10.86
CA VAL A 38 1.05 -0.76 -10.19
C VAL A 38 2.07 -1.75 -10.72
N ASP A 39 3.26 -1.23 -11.03
CA ASP A 39 4.43 -2.06 -11.23
C ASP A 39 5.04 -2.40 -9.86
N VAL A 40 4.72 -3.60 -9.35
CA VAL A 40 5.24 -4.07 -8.06
C VAL A 40 6.75 -4.33 -8.12
N ASP A 41 7.27 -4.70 -9.30
CA ASP A 41 8.70 -4.96 -9.49
C ASP A 41 9.53 -3.66 -9.44
N ALA A 42 8.91 -2.52 -9.73
CA ALA A 42 9.50 -1.19 -9.53
C ALA A 42 9.50 -0.75 -8.05
N LEU A 43 8.80 -1.44 -7.16
CA LEU A 43 8.75 -1.12 -5.73
C LEU A 43 9.87 -1.82 -4.95
N SER A 44 10.46 -1.08 -4.02
CA SER A 44 11.42 -1.63 -3.07
C SER A 44 10.71 -2.48 -1.98
N ASN A 45 11.42 -3.48 -1.45
CA ASN A 45 10.95 -4.32 -0.34
C ASN A 45 10.25 -3.55 0.82
N PRO A 46 10.78 -2.41 1.34
CA PRO A 46 10.09 -1.66 2.39
C PRO A 46 8.77 -1.01 1.92
N GLN A 47 8.66 -0.62 0.64
CA GLN A 47 7.41 -0.08 0.08
C GLN A 47 6.35 -1.17 -0.04
N ILE A 48 6.75 -2.35 -0.55
CA ILE A 48 5.89 -3.54 -0.61
C ILE A 48 5.38 -3.90 0.78
N ALA A 49 6.26 -3.94 1.78
CA ALA A 49 5.88 -4.23 3.16
C ALA A 49 4.86 -3.22 3.71
N SER A 50 5.02 -1.94 3.40
CA SER A 50 4.07 -0.89 3.81
C SER A 50 2.68 -1.10 3.18
N ILE A 51 2.63 -1.41 1.89
CA ILE A 51 1.39 -1.71 1.17
C ILE A 51 0.72 -2.96 1.73
N LEU A 52 1.48 -4.03 2.00
CA LEU A 52 0.94 -5.25 2.59
C LEU A 52 0.34 -5.01 3.98
N ASN A 53 0.99 -4.16 4.79
CA ASN A 53 0.48 -3.82 6.11
C ASN A 53 -0.90 -3.13 6.03
N VAL A 54 -1.13 -2.33 4.98
CA VAL A 54 -2.45 -1.75 4.68
C VAL A 54 -3.43 -2.80 4.17
N ILE A 55 -3.00 -3.71 3.30
CA ILE A 55 -3.89 -4.77 2.77
C ILE A 55 -4.37 -5.69 3.88
N ASP A 56 -3.47 -6.05 4.80
CA ASP A 56 -3.74 -6.92 5.94
C ASP A 56 -4.31 -6.13 7.15
N SER A 57 -4.57 -4.82 7.00
CA SER A 57 -5.24 -4.02 8.04
C SER A 57 -6.71 -4.44 8.22
N GLY A 58 -7.25 -4.15 9.40
CA GLY A 58 -8.66 -4.38 9.74
C GLY A 58 -9.66 -3.44 9.07
N ASP A 59 -9.21 -2.57 8.15
CA ASP A 59 -10.07 -1.58 7.48
C ASP A 59 -11.03 -2.21 6.47
N SER A 60 -12.04 -1.45 6.06
CA SER A 60 -12.96 -1.87 4.99
C SER A 60 -12.21 -2.09 3.68
N HIS A 61 -12.68 -3.00 2.83
CA HIS A 61 -12.05 -3.26 1.52
C HIS A 61 -11.91 -2.00 0.65
N SER A 62 -12.91 -1.12 0.68
CA SER A 62 -12.90 0.17 -0.04
C SER A 62 -11.81 1.11 0.46
N ASP A 63 -11.61 1.17 1.78
CA ASP A 63 -10.60 2.01 2.43
C ASP A 63 -9.21 1.49 2.12
N ARG A 64 -9.01 0.16 2.22
CA ARG A 64 -7.77 -0.50 1.80
C ARG A 64 -7.42 -0.19 0.35
N ARG A 65 -8.37 -0.30 -0.59
CA ARG A 65 -8.13 0.10 -1.99
C ARG A 65 -7.74 1.56 -2.13
N ALA A 66 -8.34 2.47 -1.36
CA ALA A 66 -8.01 3.89 -1.42
C ALA A 66 -6.58 4.15 -0.92
N LEU A 67 -6.22 3.55 0.23
CA LEU A 67 -4.90 3.68 0.85
C LEU A 67 -3.80 3.05 -0.01
N VAL A 68 -4.01 1.83 -0.52
CA VAL A 68 -3.04 1.15 -1.41
C VAL A 68 -2.77 2.01 -2.65
N ARG A 69 -3.82 2.49 -3.33
CA ARG A 69 -3.64 3.36 -4.51
C ARG A 69 -2.97 4.69 -4.16
N SER A 70 -3.17 5.20 -2.95
CA SER A 70 -2.49 6.41 -2.48
C SER A 70 -0.99 6.17 -2.29
N LEU A 71 -0.62 5.07 -1.61
CA LEU A 71 0.77 4.68 -1.40
C LEU A 71 1.49 4.43 -2.73
N VAL A 72 0.85 3.70 -3.64
CA VAL A 72 1.39 3.44 -4.98
C VAL A 72 1.71 4.73 -5.72
N ARG A 73 0.77 5.68 -5.76
CA ARG A 73 1.00 6.98 -6.41
C ARG A 73 2.08 7.83 -5.74
N GLN A 74 2.40 7.56 -4.48
CA GLN A 74 3.47 8.26 -3.76
C GLN A 74 4.85 7.65 -4.06
N TYR A 75 4.90 6.39 -4.49
CA TYR A 75 6.13 5.68 -4.79
C TYR A 75 6.56 5.73 -6.26
N GLN A 76 5.65 6.14 -7.14
CA GLN A 76 5.94 6.46 -8.54
C GLN A 76 6.10 7.97 -8.72
#